data_AF-A0AAD1S402-F1
#
_entry.id   AF-A0AAD1S402-F1
#
_cell.length_a   1.000
_cell.length_b   1.000
_cell.length_c   1.000
_cell.angle_alpha   90.00
_cell.angle_beta   90.00
_cell.angle_gamma   90.00
#
_symmetry.space_group_name_H-M   'P 1'
#
loop_
_entity.id
_entity.type
_entity.pdbx_description
1 polymer ?
#
loop_
_entity_poly.entity_id
_entity_poly.type
_entity_poly.pdbx_seq_one_letter_code
_entity_poly.pdbx_strand_id
1 'polypeptide(L)'
;AMMDANGAERRDIDDYVIMMPTNAAAVKWKALKELQTNKEIIIKPSDKGGGVVIQSRDQYMKEIYRQLDDQSTYKELKSDPIGQIKKEYASLLGRGRVLGILNRDEFQYLDSVIGRTPVFYTLPKIHKSEENPPGRPIVSGVGSLLSNLSEYIDKQLQPLVVVQPSYLRDSMSLLSALSKTEK
;
A
#
# COMPACT_ATOMS: atom_id res chain seq x y z
N ALA A 1 -4.46 -6.50 9.56
CA ALA A 1 -4.81 -6.13 8.17
C ALA A 1 -5.87 -7.11 7.67
N MET A 2 -6.88 -6.65 6.93
CA MET A 2 -7.78 -7.58 6.24
C MET A 2 -7.05 -8.15 5.01
N MET A 3 -7.31 -9.41 4.69
CA MET A 3 -6.82 -10.01 3.45
C MET A 3 -7.62 -9.46 2.27
N ASP A 4 -6.92 -9.03 1.23
CA ASP A 4 -7.56 -8.69 -0.04
C ASP A 4 -7.95 -9.97 -0.78
N ALA A 5 -9.10 -10.55 -0.45
CA ALA A 5 -9.66 -11.60 -1.29
C ALA A 5 -10.21 -11.02 -2.60
N ASN A 6 -10.68 -9.77 -2.62
CA ASN A 6 -11.31 -9.16 -3.78
C ASN A 6 -10.75 -7.76 -3.98
N GLY A 7 -9.76 -7.70 -4.88
CA GLY A 7 -8.95 -6.54 -5.25
C GLY A 7 -9.44 -5.18 -4.75
N ALA A 8 -8.55 -4.49 -4.06
CA ALA A 8 -8.54 -3.04 -3.82
C ALA A 8 -9.50 -2.27 -4.73
N GLU A 9 -10.42 -1.52 -4.10
CA GLU A 9 -11.40 -0.64 -4.73
C GLU A 9 -10.88 -0.03 -6.05
N ARG A 10 -11.61 -0.35 -7.11
CA ARG A 10 -11.44 0.15 -8.47
C ARG A 10 -11.30 1.66 -8.41
N ARG A 11 -10.14 2.17 -8.83
CA ARG A 11 -10.02 3.57 -9.24
C ARG A 11 -10.46 3.66 -10.69
N ASP A 12 -11.48 4.48 -10.89
CA ASP A 12 -12.20 4.69 -12.13
C ASP A 12 -11.27 5.13 -13.26
N ILE A 13 -11.43 4.47 -14.41
CA ILE A 13 -10.79 4.79 -15.70
C ILE A 13 -11.83 5.41 -16.66
N ASP A 14 -12.89 6.00 -16.10
CA ASP A 14 -14.15 6.29 -16.81
C ASP A 14 -14.08 7.43 -17.84
N ASP A 15 -12.93 8.08 -18.04
CA ASP A 15 -12.81 9.23 -18.94
C ASP A 15 -12.22 8.96 -20.33
N TYR A 16 -12.04 7.70 -20.73
CA TYR A 16 -11.70 7.41 -22.13
C TYR A 16 -12.95 7.33 -23.00
N VAL A 17 -13.24 8.43 -23.71
CA VAL A 17 -14.16 8.44 -24.87
C VAL A 17 -13.53 7.57 -25.97
N ILE A 18 -13.94 6.30 -26.08
CA ILE A 18 -13.46 5.39 -27.11
C ILE A 18 -14.49 5.30 -28.23
N MET A 19 -14.11 5.77 -29.42
CA MET A 19 -14.85 5.59 -30.67
C MET A 19 -15.26 4.11 -30.86
N MET A 20 -16.49 3.92 -31.36
CA MET A 20 -17.10 2.61 -31.64
C MET A 20 -16.11 1.62 -32.29
N PRO A 21 -15.76 0.50 -31.62
CA PRO A 21 -14.70 -0.37 -32.09
C PRO A 21 -15.21 -1.39 -33.13
N THR A 22 -14.36 -1.72 -34.12
CA THR A 22 -14.56 -2.78 -35.12
C THR A 22 -14.82 -4.16 -34.48
N ASN A 23 -15.37 -5.12 -35.24
CA ASN A 23 -15.65 -6.49 -34.76
C ASN A 23 -14.46 -7.15 -34.03
N ALA A 24 -13.21 -6.91 -34.48
CA ALA A 24 -12.01 -7.44 -33.83
C ALA A 24 -11.75 -6.81 -32.45
N ALA A 25 -12.04 -5.52 -32.29
CA ALA A 25 -11.92 -4.85 -31.03
C ALA A 25 -13.09 -5.22 -30.09
N ALA A 26 -14.29 -5.48 -30.61
CA ALA A 26 -15.39 -6.06 -29.81
C ALA A 26 -15.04 -7.44 -29.21
N VAL A 27 -14.37 -8.32 -29.97
CA VAL A 27 -13.88 -9.61 -29.47
C VAL A 27 -12.83 -9.44 -28.37
N LYS A 28 -11.86 -8.51 -28.55
CA LYS A 28 -10.86 -8.21 -27.51
C LYS A 28 -11.48 -7.66 -26.23
N TRP A 29 -12.46 -6.77 -26.34
CA TRP A 29 -13.19 -6.23 -25.19
C TRP A 29 -13.98 -7.31 -24.45
N LYS A 30 -14.60 -8.24 -25.19
CA LYS A 30 -15.28 -9.39 -24.60
C LYS A 30 -14.31 -10.27 -23.80
N ALA A 31 -13.16 -10.61 -24.39
CA ALA A 31 -12.13 -11.40 -23.70
C ALA A 31 -11.55 -10.69 -22.46
N LEU A 32 -11.34 -9.37 -22.53
CA LEU A 32 -10.90 -8.58 -21.37
C LEU A 32 -11.95 -8.57 -20.26
N LYS A 33 -13.24 -8.43 -20.59
CA LYS A 33 -14.33 -8.51 -19.61
C LYS A 33 -14.38 -9.90 -18.98
N GLU A 34 -14.30 -10.96 -19.79
CA GLU A 34 -14.26 -12.34 -19.30
C GLU A 34 -13.10 -12.56 -18.33
N LEU A 35 -11.89 -12.13 -18.71
CA LEU A 35 -10.69 -12.20 -17.88
C LEU A 35 -10.85 -11.40 -16.57
N GLN A 36 -11.43 -10.19 -16.64
CA GLN A 36 -11.69 -9.34 -15.47
C GLN A 36 -12.72 -9.95 -14.52
N THR A 37 -13.69 -10.72 -15.04
CA THR A 37 -14.73 -11.37 -14.24
C THR A 37 -14.35 -12.76 -13.72
N ASN A 38 -13.25 -13.34 -14.20
CA ASN A 38 -12.80 -14.66 -13.78
C ASN A 38 -12.24 -14.61 -12.35
N LYS A 39 -12.93 -15.27 -11.41
CA LYS A 39 -12.57 -15.29 -9.99
C LYS A 39 -11.43 -16.26 -9.66
N GLU A 40 -11.15 -17.20 -10.56
CA GLU A 40 -10.13 -18.27 -10.39
C GLU A 40 -8.71 -17.78 -10.65
N ILE A 41 -8.56 -16.56 -11.18
CA ILE A 41 -7.25 -15.97 -11.47
C ILE A 41 -7.03 -14.69 -10.65
N ILE A 42 -5.77 -14.40 -10.40
CA ILE A 42 -5.31 -13.15 -9.80
C ILE A 42 -4.37 -12.47 -10.80
N ILE A 43 -4.66 -11.20 -11.06
CA ILE A 43 -3.84 -10.33 -11.92
C ILE A 43 -3.17 -9.29 -11.03
N LYS A 44 -1.83 -9.29 -11.00
CA LYS A 44 -1.02 -8.34 -10.21
C LYS A 44 0.17 -7.85 -11.03
N PRO A 45 0.67 -6.63 -10.78
CA PRO A 45 1.95 -6.22 -11.32
C PRO A 45 3.08 -7.07 -10.72
N SER A 46 4.14 -7.30 -11.48
CA SER A 46 5.36 -7.93 -10.98
C SER A 46 6.09 -6.98 -10.02
N ASP A 47 6.84 -7.56 -9.09
CA ASP A 47 7.64 -6.80 -8.13
C ASP A 47 8.72 -5.92 -8.78
N LYS A 48 9.25 -6.37 -9.94
CA LYS A 48 10.28 -5.73 -10.73
C LYS A 48 10.05 -5.99 -12.21
N GLY A 49 10.49 -5.06 -13.06
CA GLY A 49 10.46 -5.20 -14.52
C GLY A 49 9.15 -4.77 -15.19
N GLY A 50 8.18 -4.23 -14.44
CA GLY A 50 6.95 -3.66 -15.01
C GLY A 50 6.01 -4.66 -15.68
N GLY A 51 6.19 -5.96 -15.45
CA GLY A 51 5.38 -7.02 -16.03
C GLY A 51 4.03 -7.18 -15.35
N VAL A 52 3.10 -7.84 -16.05
CA VAL A 52 1.81 -8.29 -15.49
C VAL A 52 1.89 -9.78 -15.25
N VAL A 53 1.49 -10.22 -14.06
CA VAL A 53 1.47 -11.64 -13.67
C VAL A 53 0.02 -12.08 -13.56
N ILE A 54 -0.31 -13.12 -14.32
CA ILE A 54 -1.59 -13.84 -14.21
C ILE A 54 -1.26 -15.20 -13.59
N GLN A 55 -1.88 -15.49 -12.46
CA GLN A 55 -1.69 -16.76 -11.75
C GLN A 55 -3.03 -17.27 -11.20
N SER A 56 -3.07 -18.57 -10.85
CA SER A 56 -4.24 -19.11 -10.17
C SER A 56 -4.44 -18.45 -8.80
N ARG A 57 -5.70 -18.25 -8.43
CA ARG A 57 -6.08 -17.74 -7.11
C ARG A 57 -5.52 -18.63 -6.00
N ASP A 58 -5.55 -19.95 -6.18
CA ASP A 58 -5.06 -20.90 -5.20
C ASP A 58 -3.57 -20.76 -4.92
N GLN A 59 -2.74 -20.62 -5.95
CA GLN A 59 -1.30 -20.36 -5.77
C GLN A 59 -1.05 -19.04 -5.06
N TYR A 60 -1.81 -18.00 -5.42
CA TYR A 60 -1.71 -16.70 -4.78
C TYR A 60 -2.06 -16.76 -3.28
N MET A 61 -3.16 -17.44 -2.93
CA MET A 61 -3.58 -17.62 -1.55
C MET A 61 -2.59 -18.48 -0.76
N LYS A 62 -2.04 -19.54 -1.36
CA LYS A 62 -0.99 -20.36 -0.73
C LYS A 62 0.22 -19.50 -0.35
N GLU A 63 0.65 -18.59 -1.22
CA GLU A 63 1.76 -17.69 -0.91
C GLU A 63 1.40 -16.68 0.19
N ILE A 64 0.16 -16.17 0.23
CA ILE A 64 -0.32 -15.30 1.31
C ILE A 64 -0.24 -16.02 2.65
N TYR A 65 -0.83 -17.21 2.76
CA TYR A 65 -0.84 -17.97 4.02
C TYR A 65 0.56 -18.43 4.43
N ARG A 66 1.40 -18.84 3.47
CA ARG A 66 2.82 -19.16 3.75
C ARG A 66 3.54 -18.02 4.47
N GLN A 67 3.20 -16.77 4.19
CA GLN A 67 3.76 -15.62 4.90
C GLN A 67 3.04 -15.32 6.21
N LEU A 68 1.71 -15.26 6.21
CA LEU A 68 0.93 -14.85 7.39
C LEU A 68 0.92 -15.89 8.52
N ASP A 69 1.15 -17.16 8.20
CA ASP A 69 1.22 -18.25 9.18
C ASP A 69 2.58 -18.32 9.90
N ASP A 70 3.59 -17.58 9.43
CA ASP A 70 4.89 -17.50 10.09
C ASP A 70 4.78 -16.76 11.44
N GLN A 71 4.69 -17.53 12.53
CA GLN A 71 4.56 -17.03 13.90
C GLN A 71 5.83 -16.33 14.43
N SER A 72 6.97 -16.42 13.72
CA SER A 72 8.15 -15.63 14.07
C SER A 72 8.03 -14.18 13.61
N THR A 73 7.19 -13.93 12.60
CA THR A 73 6.99 -12.60 11.98
C THR A 73 5.63 -12.01 12.32
N TYR A 74 4.55 -12.81 12.28
CA TYR A 74 3.17 -12.35 12.44
C TYR A 74 2.50 -12.96 13.66
N LYS A 75 1.51 -12.26 14.18
CA LYS A 75 0.67 -12.72 15.28
C LYS A 75 -0.79 -12.54 14.91
N GLU A 76 -1.56 -13.62 14.98
CA GLU A 76 -3.00 -13.56 14.77
C GLU A 76 -3.69 -12.79 15.90
N LEU A 77 -4.66 -11.94 15.53
CA LEU A 77 -5.47 -11.18 16.47
C LEU A 77 -6.78 -11.91 16.72
N LYS A 78 -7.17 -12.01 17.99
CA LYS A 78 -8.42 -12.69 18.41
C LYS A 78 -9.69 -11.94 17.99
N SER A 79 -9.57 -10.64 17.72
CA SER A 79 -10.69 -9.76 17.36
C SER A 79 -10.19 -8.58 16.56
N ASP A 80 -11.09 -7.91 15.83
CA ASP A 80 -10.77 -6.69 15.08
C ASP A 80 -10.37 -5.55 16.05
N PRO A 81 -9.13 -5.04 15.99
CA PRO A 81 -8.66 -3.98 16.88
C PRO A 81 -9.14 -2.58 16.48
N ILE A 82 -9.76 -2.39 15.31
CA ILE A 82 -10.04 -1.06 14.75
C ILE A 82 -10.91 -0.21 15.68
N GLY A 83 -11.91 -0.81 16.33
CA GLY A 83 -12.76 -0.09 17.28
C GLY A 83 -12.00 0.45 18.50
N GLN A 84 -11.03 -0.32 19.01
CA GLN A 84 -10.18 0.11 20.12
C GLN A 84 -9.22 1.22 19.67
N ILE A 85 -8.53 1.02 18.54
CA ILE A 85 -7.59 2.00 17.99
C ILE A 85 -8.29 3.34 17.73
N LYS A 86 -9.53 3.33 17.22
CA LYS A 86 -10.31 4.55 16.99
C LYS A 86 -10.58 5.33 18.27
N LYS A 87 -10.90 4.64 19.37
CA LYS A 87 -11.12 5.28 20.69
C LYS A 87 -9.82 5.90 21.22
N GLU A 88 -8.72 5.16 21.14
CA GLU A 88 -7.40 5.64 21.57
C GLU A 88 -6.94 6.85 20.74
N TYR A 89 -7.16 6.78 19.43
CA TYR A 89 -6.85 7.87 18.49
C TYR A 89 -7.64 9.14 18.80
N ALA A 90 -8.97 9.04 18.98
CA ALA A 90 -9.80 10.19 19.35
C ALA A 90 -9.36 10.82 20.69
N SER A 91 -9.01 9.98 21.68
CA SER A 91 -8.47 10.45 22.96
C SER A 91 -7.12 11.16 22.80
N LEU A 92 -6.24 10.65 21.94
CA LEU A 92 -4.96 11.28 21.62
C LEU A 92 -5.15 12.66 20.97
N LEU A 93 -6.02 12.76 19.97
CA LEU A 93 -6.31 14.04 19.30
C LEU A 93 -6.91 15.05 20.27
N GLY A 94 -7.86 14.63 21.11
CA GLY A 94 -8.47 15.49 22.13
C GLY A 94 -7.43 16.05 23.11
N ARG A 95 -6.53 15.20 23.60
CA ARG A 95 -5.41 15.63 24.45
C ARG A 95 -4.48 16.60 23.73
N GLY A 96 -4.11 16.32 22.49
CA GLY A 96 -3.28 17.20 21.67
C GLY A 96 -3.91 18.59 21.49
N ARG A 97 -5.23 18.66 21.35
CA ARG A 97 -5.97 19.92 21.26
C ARG A 97 -5.98 20.70 22.57
N VAL A 98 -6.25 20.04 23.69
CA VAL A 98 -6.27 20.67 25.03
C VAL A 98 -4.89 21.20 25.42
N LEU A 99 -3.83 20.47 25.09
CA LEU A 99 -2.45 20.86 25.35
C LEU A 99 -1.93 21.96 24.39
N GLY A 100 -2.73 22.38 23.41
CA GLY A 100 -2.32 23.36 22.41
C GLY A 100 -1.26 22.87 21.43
N ILE A 101 -1.00 21.56 21.38
CA ILE A 101 -0.08 20.93 20.42
C ILE A 101 -0.67 20.98 19.01
N LEU A 102 -1.99 20.75 18.91
CA LEU A 102 -2.72 20.78 17.65
C LEU A 102 -3.49 22.08 17.51
N ASN A 103 -3.26 22.80 16.41
CA ASN A 103 -4.12 23.90 16.01
C ASN A 103 -5.46 23.37 15.45
N ARG A 104 -6.38 24.28 15.12
CA ARG A 104 -7.73 23.91 14.65
C ARG A 104 -7.69 23.09 13.36
N ASP A 105 -6.88 23.53 12.40
CA ASP A 105 -6.82 22.94 11.07
C ASP A 105 -6.12 21.58 11.11
N GLU A 106 -5.07 21.45 11.91
CA GLU A 106 -4.39 20.17 12.16
C GLU A 106 -5.33 19.15 12.82
N PHE A 107 -6.07 19.57 13.83
CA PHE A 107 -7.06 18.71 14.48
C PHE A 107 -8.12 18.25 13.47
N GLN A 108 -8.67 19.17 12.68
CA GLN A 108 -9.69 18.87 11.70
C GLN A 108 -9.17 17.91 10.60
N TYR A 109 -7.96 18.13 10.12
CA TYR A 109 -7.31 17.24 9.16
C TYR A 109 -7.12 15.82 9.73
N LEU A 110 -6.67 15.71 10.99
CA LEU A 110 -6.45 14.44 11.67
C LEU A 110 -7.75 13.68 12.00
N ASP A 111 -8.83 14.39 12.31
CA ASP A 111 -10.14 13.83 12.66
C ASP A 111 -11.00 13.45 11.44
N SER A 112 -10.65 13.93 10.25
CA SER A 112 -11.43 13.72 9.01
C SER A 112 -11.48 12.27 8.49
N VAL A 113 -10.70 11.36 9.07
CA VAL A 113 -10.53 10.00 8.55
C VAL A 113 -11.57 9.05 9.13
N ILE A 114 -12.48 8.57 8.28
CA ILE A 114 -13.44 7.50 8.62
C ILE A 114 -12.69 6.20 8.93
N GLY A 115 -11.61 5.95 8.17
CA GLY A 115 -10.61 4.90 8.38
C GLY A 115 -11.05 3.51 7.96
N ARG A 116 -10.40 2.94 6.95
CA ARG A 116 -10.56 1.51 6.60
C ARG A 116 -9.47 0.65 7.24
N THR A 117 -9.73 -0.65 7.37
CA THR A 117 -8.69 -1.61 7.78
C THR A 117 -7.63 -1.70 6.69
N PRO A 118 -6.32 -1.60 7.03
CA PRO A 118 -5.25 -1.80 6.06
C PRO A 118 -5.36 -3.17 5.39
N VAL A 119 -5.02 -3.21 4.10
CA VAL A 119 -5.22 -4.38 3.25
C VAL A 119 -3.89 -5.05 2.94
N PHE A 120 -3.78 -6.35 3.23
CA PHE A 120 -2.60 -7.15 2.91
C PHE A 120 -2.74 -7.79 1.52
N TYR A 121 -1.68 -7.69 0.72
CA TYR A 121 -1.53 -8.41 -0.55
C TYR A 121 -0.05 -8.61 -0.87
N THR A 122 0.24 -9.47 -1.85
CA THR A 122 1.60 -9.72 -2.32
C THR A 122 1.80 -9.32 -3.78
N LEU A 123 3.03 -8.92 -4.14
CA LEU A 123 3.49 -8.75 -5.53
C LEU A 123 4.47 -9.87 -5.92
N PRO A 124 4.27 -10.60 -7.03
CA PRO A 124 5.12 -11.74 -7.39
C PRO A 124 6.54 -11.31 -7.82
N LYS A 125 7.56 -11.91 -7.21
CA LYS A 125 8.98 -11.72 -7.56
C LYS A 125 9.42 -12.70 -8.65
N ILE A 126 8.86 -12.56 -9.86
CA ILE A 126 9.16 -13.45 -11.01
C ILE A 126 10.65 -13.53 -11.38
N HIS A 127 11.43 -12.50 -11.04
CA HIS A 127 12.89 -12.50 -11.20
C HIS A 127 13.65 -13.43 -10.23
N LYS A 128 12.95 -14.08 -9.29
CA LYS A 128 13.51 -15.06 -8.36
C LYS A 128 13.11 -16.49 -8.71
N SER A 129 11.91 -16.69 -9.25
CA SER A 129 11.40 -17.97 -9.75
C SER A 129 10.24 -17.69 -10.68
N GLU A 130 10.21 -18.36 -11.84
CA GLU A 130 9.09 -18.26 -12.78
C GLU A 130 7.93 -19.19 -12.38
N GLU A 131 8.23 -20.37 -11.85
CA GLU A 131 7.23 -21.38 -11.48
C GLU A 131 6.52 -21.05 -10.17
N ASN A 132 7.27 -20.60 -9.15
CA ASN A 132 6.75 -20.31 -7.81
C ASN A 132 7.36 -18.99 -7.28
N PRO A 133 7.01 -17.84 -7.87
CA PRO A 133 7.56 -16.55 -7.50
C PRO A 133 7.20 -16.20 -6.04
N PRO A 134 8.19 -15.97 -5.16
CA PRO A 134 7.91 -15.47 -3.81
C PRO A 134 7.19 -14.12 -3.87
N GLY A 135 6.21 -13.89 -2.99
CA GLY A 135 5.51 -12.63 -2.90
C GLY A 135 6.29 -11.57 -2.12
N ARG A 136 6.35 -10.32 -2.59
CA ARG A 136 6.67 -9.18 -1.71
C ARG A 136 5.42 -8.85 -0.89
N PRO A 137 5.42 -9.00 0.44
CA PRO A 137 4.30 -8.57 1.27
C PRO A 137 4.14 -7.05 1.21
N ILE A 138 2.89 -6.60 1.06
CA ILE A 138 2.51 -5.19 1.13
C ILE A 138 1.27 -5.07 2.01
N VAL A 139 1.30 -4.11 2.93
CA VAL A 139 0.12 -3.65 3.68
C VAL A 139 -0.22 -2.24 3.18
N SER A 140 -1.33 -2.11 2.46
CA SER A 140 -1.81 -0.80 2.01
C SER A 140 -2.49 -0.07 3.17
N GLY A 141 -1.80 0.94 3.70
CA GLY A 141 -2.34 1.87 4.70
C GLY A 141 -3.08 3.07 4.11
N VAL A 142 -3.22 3.16 2.79
CA VAL A 142 -3.88 4.30 2.12
C VAL A 142 -5.35 4.35 2.54
N GLY A 143 -5.80 5.50 3.04
CA GLY A 143 -7.16 5.69 3.56
C GLY A 143 -7.44 4.93 4.87
N SER A 144 -6.41 4.35 5.51
CA SER A 144 -6.57 3.70 6.80
C SER A 144 -6.70 4.72 7.93
N LEU A 145 -7.22 4.28 9.07
CA LEU A 145 -7.51 5.14 10.23
C LEU A 145 -6.34 6.06 10.63
N LEU A 146 -5.10 5.61 10.46
CA LEU A 146 -3.90 6.34 10.89
C LEU A 146 -3.14 7.02 9.75
N SER A 147 -3.67 7.03 8.51
CA SER A 147 -2.93 7.56 7.35
C SER A 147 -2.58 9.04 7.51
N ASN A 148 -3.54 9.88 7.91
CA ASN A 148 -3.32 11.31 8.10
C ASN A 148 -2.39 11.59 9.29
N LEU A 149 -2.44 10.74 10.33
CA LEU A 149 -1.50 10.83 11.43
C LEU A 149 -0.07 10.53 10.97
N SER A 150 0.13 9.48 10.15
CA SER A 150 1.45 9.18 9.58
C SER A 150 1.98 10.32 8.71
N GLU A 151 1.15 10.91 7.85
CA GLU A 151 1.52 12.07 7.03
C GLU A 151 1.85 13.30 7.89
N TYR A 152 1.04 13.57 8.91
CA TYR A 152 1.28 14.65 9.86
C TYR A 152 2.63 14.48 10.57
N ILE A 153 2.88 13.28 11.13
CA ILE A 153 4.13 12.99 11.84
C ILE A 153 5.34 13.16 10.90
N ASP A 154 5.27 12.61 9.67
CA ASP A 154 6.34 12.77 8.70
C ASP A 154 6.65 14.26 8.46
N LYS A 155 5.62 15.07 8.20
CA LYS A 155 5.78 16.53 8.02
C LYS A 155 6.42 17.22 9.22
N GLN A 156 6.08 16.82 10.44
CA GLN A 156 6.71 17.37 11.65
C GLN A 156 8.18 16.93 11.81
N LEU A 157 8.53 15.73 11.34
CA LEU A 157 9.89 15.19 11.44
C LEU A 157 10.82 15.65 10.33
N GLN A 158 10.30 16.00 9.14
CA GLN A 158 11.11 16.44 7.99
C GLN A 158 12.17 17.51 8.34
N PRO A 159 11.87 18.58 9.09
CA PRO A 159 12.89 19.56 9.49
C PRO A 159 14.04 18.96 10.31
N LEU A 160 13.76 17.97 11.16
CA LEU A 160 14.77 17.32 12.01
C LEU A 160 15.68 16.39 11.22
N VAL A 161 15.15 15.77 10.16
CA VAL A 161 15.92 14.90 9.25
C VAL A 161 16.98 15.69 8.52
N VAL A 162 16.65 16.89 8.02
CA VAL A 162 17.57 17.74 7.24
C VAL A 162 18.75 18.26 8.07
N VAL A 163 18.58 18.38 9.39
CA VAL A 163 19.63 18.87 10.30
C VAL A 163 20.64 17.77 10.67
N GLN A 164 20.34 16.50 10.40
CA GLN A 164 21.24 15.41 10.77
C GLN A 164 22.56 15.47 9.98
N PRO A 165 23.73 15.24 10.63
CA PRO A 165 25.02 15.20 9.93
C PRO A 165 25.09 14.15 8.80
N SER A 166 24.29 13.08 8.92
CA SER A 166 24.18 12.00 7.94
C SER A 166 23.17 12.29 6.82
N TYR A 167 22.53 13.46 6.82
CA TYR A 167 21.52 13.79 5.82
C TYR A 167 22.14 13.91 4.42
N LEU A 168 21.59 13.16 3.49
CA LEU A 168 21.90 13.25 2.07
C LEU A 168 20.60 13.57 1.33
N ARG A 169 20.58 14.69 0.62
CA ARG A 169 19.38 15.15 -0.11
C ARG A 169 18.97 14.20 -1.23
N ASP A 170 19.94 13.71 -1.99
CA ASP A 170 19.73 12.89 -3.17
C ASP A 170 21.00 12.10 -3.56
N SER A 171 20.88 11.28 -4.60
CA SER A 171 21.99 10.47 -5.12
C SER A 171 23.19 11.32 -5.59
N MET A 172 22.97 12.55 -6.07
CA MET A 172 24.05 13.44 -6.47
C MET A 172 24.83 13.99 -5.28
N SER A 173 24.12 14.29 -4.19
CA SER A 173 24.68 14.70 -2.91
C SER A 173 25.55 13.58 -2.32
N LEU A 174 25.12 12.32 -2.46
CA LEU A 174 25.90 11.15 -2.08
C LEU A 174 27.20 11.05 -2.88
N LEU A 175 27.14 11.10 -4.22
CA LEU A 175 28.34 11.02 -5.08
C LEU A 175 29.34 12.13 -4.74
N SER A 176 28.85 13.34 -4.46
CA SER A 176 29.66 14.48 -4.07
C SER A 176 30.30 14.34 -2.69
N ALA A 177 29.68 13.58 -1.78
CA ALA A 177 30.24 13.29 -0.47
C ALA A 177 31.32 12.21 -0.53
N LEU A 178 31.08 11.15 -1.33
CA LEU A 178 32.03 10.05 -1.51
C LEU A 178 33.33 10.52 -2.19
N SER A 179 33.24 11.35 -3.23
CA SER A 179 34.44 11.88 -3.92
C SER A 179 35.34 12.75 -3.03
N LYS A 180 34.80 13.32 -1.95
CA LYS A 180 35.58 14.08 -0.96
C LYS A 180 36.32 13.19 0.05
N THR A 181 35.95 11.92 0.13
CA THR A 181 36.49 10.95 1.11
C THR A 181 37.66 10.14 0.52
N GLU A 182 37.81 10.10 -0.81
CA GLU A 182 38.89 9.37 -1.53
C GLU A 182 40.24 10.14 -1.58
N LYS A 183 40.60 10.88 -0.53
CA LYS A 183 41.94 11.47 -0.36
C LYS A 183 42.72 10.74 0.73
#